data_AF-A0A950D088-F1
#
_entry.id   AF-A0A950D088-F1
#
_cell.length_a   1.000
_cell.length_b   1.000
_cell.length_c   1.000
_cell.angle_alpha   90.00
_cell.angle_beta   90.00
_cell.angle_gamma   90.00
#
_symmetry.space_group_name_H-M   'P 1'
#
loop_
_entity.id
_entity.type
_entity.pdbx_description
1 polymer ?
#
loop_
_entity_poly.entity_id
_entity_poly.type
_entity_poly.pdbx_seq_one_letter_code
_entity_poly.pdbx_strand_id
1 'polypeptide(L)'
;MQERCTCGAYLPEGARFCHKCGRPLFEEDAARLAAQEAATPATPGDAAPHALPRVSAVGFRNVQAVLITMAVAAISLVALCAAAVVAPVLGPLVLCAAGFAATKLYKSRSSEALSTGSGAYLGLMTGLWLFLVVAACAAITSVYVSSPEGRDMMKAAMPRMPEIAKLLDNPHRFVISIFEGLVPTFFIATISAAFGGMLAARSSARRRQS
;
A
#
# COMPACT_ATOMS: atom_id res chain seq x y z
N MET A 1 48.48 8.16 -46.09
CA MET A 1 48.05 8.36 -44.69
C MET A 1 46.81 9.25 -44.72
N GLN A 2 45.68 8.84 -44.12
CA GLN A 2 44.47 9.65 -44.10
C GLN A 2 44.59 10.69 -42.97
N GLU A 3 44.84 11.96 -43.32
CA GLU A 3 44.93 13.06 -42.35
C GLU A 3 43.55 13.54 -41.88
N ARG A 4 42.49 13.16 -42.61
CA ARG A 4 41.12 13.55 -42.31
C ARG A 4 40.16 12.37 -42.44
N CYS A 5 39.34 12.18 -41.42
CA CYS A 5 38.28 11.19 -41.41
C CYS A 5 37.07 11.66 -42.24
N THR A 6 36.26 10.73 -42.75
CA THR A 6 35.00 11.01 -43.47
C THR A 6 33.96 11.77 -42.64
N CYS A 7 34.11 11.80 -41.30
CA CYS A 7 33.29 12.64 -40.41
C CYS A 7 33.77 14.10 -40.33
N GLY A 8 34.85 14.45 -41.03
CA GLY A 8 35.46 15.79 -41.07
C GLY A 8 36.51 16.07 -40.00
N ALA A 9 36.83 15.11 -39.12
CA ALA A 9 37.86 15.30 -38.07
C ALA A 9 39.28 15.15 -38.62
N TYR A 10 40.21 15.99 -38.15
CA TYR A 10 41.64 15.82 -38.37
C TYR A 10 42.20 14.72 -37.46
N LEU A 11 43.00 13.84 -38.02
CA LEU A 11 43.49 12.65 -37.32
C LEU A 11 44.93 12.88 -36.85
N PRO A 12 45.24 12.62 -35.57
CA PRO A 12 46.62 12.65 -35.11
C PRO A 12 47.43 11.50 -35.73
N GLU A 13 48.74 11.69 -35.86
CA GLU A 13 49.62 10.71 -36.49
C GLU A 13 49.56 9.34 -35.77
N GLY A 14 49.39 8.27 -36.54
CA GLY A 14 49.29 6.90 -36.00
C GLY A 14 47.94 6.53 -35.35
N ALA A 15 46.92 7.39 -35.43
CA ALA A 15 45.59 7.05 -34.90
C ALA A 15 44.97 5.85 -35.66
N ARG A 16 44.60 4.79 -34.93
CA ARG A 16 43.89 3.60 -35.48
C ARG A 16 42.37 3.77 -35.57
N PHE A 17 41.82 4.63 -34.71
CA PHE A 17 40.40 4.97 -34.67
C PHE A 17 40.23 6.49 -34.68
N CYS A 18 39.16 6.97 -35.31
CA CYS A 18 38.83 8.39 -35.24
C CYS A 18 38.41 8.78 -33.82
N HIS A 19 39.11 9.72 -33.19
CA HIS A 19 38.79 10.22 -31.85
C HIS A 19 37.39 10.87 -31.76
N LYS A 20 36.81 11.31 -32.88
CA LYS A 20 35.52 12.01 -32.91
C LYS A 20 34.33 11.08 -33.22
N CYS A 21 34.47 10.14 -34.14
CA CYS A 21 33.35 9.27 -34.56
C CYS A 21 33.57 7.78 -34.27
N GLY A 22 34.72 7.39 -33.72
CA GLY A 22 35.04 5.99 -33.37
C GLY A 22 35.26 5.06 -34.55
N ARG A 23 35.19 5.55 -35.80
CA ARG A 23 35.37 4.71 -36.99
C ARG A 23 36.80 4.15 -37.07
N PRO A 24 36.99 2.84 -37.33
CA PRO A 24 38.30 2.27 -37.63
C PRO A 24 38.84 2.85 -38.93
N LEU A 25 40.12 3.24 -38.91
CA LEU A 25 40.79 3.85 -40.07
C LEU A 25 41.50 2.82 -40.94
N PHE A 26 41.77 1.64 -40.37
CA PHE A 26 42.43 0.53 -41.04
C PHE A 26 41.46 -0.64 -41.22
N GLU A 27 41.49 -1.27 -42.38
CA GLU A 27 40.63 -2.43 -42.68
C GLU A 27 40.91 -3.61 -41.76
N GLU A 28 42.14 -3.78 -41.29
CA GLU A 28 42.52 -4.81 -40.32
C GLU A 28 41.76 -4.65 -38.99
N ASP A 29 41.62 -3.41 -38.52
CA ASP A 29 40.89 -3.09 -37.29
C ASP A 29 39.37 -3.24 -37.49
N ALA A 30 38.87 -2.88 -38.67
CA ALA A 30 37.47 -3.10 -39.05
C ALA A 30 37.14 -4.60 -39.13
N ALA A 31 38.01 -5.41 -39.75
CA ALA A 31 37.86 -6.85 -39.86
C ALA A 31 37.95 -7.54 -38.49
N ARG A 32 38.86 -7.09 -37.62
CA ARG A 32 39.00 -7.61 -36.24
C ARG A 32 37.76 -7.32 -35.40
N LEU A 33 37.19 -6.12 -35.50
CA LEU A 33 35.94 -5.76 -34.81
C LEU A 33 34.75 -6.56 -35.37
N ALA A 34 34.64 -6.69 -36.69
CA ALA A 34 33.59 -7.50 -37.32
C ALA A 34 33.71 -8.98 -36.93
N ALA A 35 34.93 -9.51 -36.83
CA ALA A 35 35.18 -10.87 -36.35
C ALA A 35 34.85 -11.02 -34.86
N GLN A 36 35.06 -10.02 -34.01
CA GLN A 36 34.65 -10.05 -32.60
C GLN A 36 33.12 -9.99 -32.43
N GLU A 37 32.44 -9.18 -33.24
CA GLU A 37 30.97 -9.14 -33.27
C GLU A 37 30.41 -10.51 -33.69
N ALA A 38 30.98 -11.11 -34.74
CA ALA A 38 30.58 -12.41 -35.27
C ALA A 38 31.01 -13.61 -34.39
N ALA A 39 32.08 -13.45 -33.61
CA ALA A 39 32.59 -14.48 -32.70
C ALA A 39 32.01 -14.39 -31.29
N THR A 40 31.04 -13.50 -31.04
CA THR A 40 30.22 -13.61 -29.83
C THR A 40 29.42 -14.91 -29.97
N PRO A 41 29.71 -15.95 -29.18
CA PRO A 41 28.94 -17.18 -29.26
C PRO A 41 27.51 -16.82 -28.89
N ALA A 42 26.54 -17.13 -29.76
CA ALA A 42 25.16 -17.16 -29.35
C ALA A 42 25.07 -18.20 -28.22
N THR A 43 25.03 -17.74 -26.97
CA THR A 43 24.87 -18.59 -25.80
C THR A 43 23.61 -19.43 -26.01
N PRO A 44 23.70 -20.76 -26.16
CA PRO A 44 22.53 -21.62 -26.22
C PRO A 44 22.00 -21.73 -24.78
N GLY A 45 21.25 -20.72 -24.35
CA GLY A 45 20.92 -20.60 -22.93
C GLY A 45 20.18 -19.32 -22.53
N ASP A 46 19.47 -18.65 -23.44
CA ASP A 46 18.36 -17.77 -23.04
C ASP A 46 17.04 -18.56 -23.18
N ALA A 47 16.92 -19.61 -22.37
CA ALA A 47 15.62 -19.83 -21.76
C ALA A 47 15.33 -18.54 -20.99
N ALA A 48 14.35 -17.76 -21.46
CA ALA A 48 13.90 -16.53 -20.83
C ALA A 48 14.07 -16.66 -19.31
N PRO A 49 14.76 -15.72 -18.63
CA PRO A 49 14.93 -15.77 -17.19
C PRO A 49 13.57 -16.12 -16.62
N HIS A 50 13.45 -17.26 -15.92
CA HIS A 50 12.22 -17.62 -15.23
C HIS A 50 11.79 -16.36 -14.50
N ALA A 51 10.77 -15.68 -15.04
CA ALA A 51 10.40 -14.38 -14.56
C ALA A 51 9.97 -14.64 -13.14
N LEU A 52 10.82 -14.26 -12.17
CA LEU A 52 10.48 -14.36 -10.77
C LEU A 52 9.07 -13.79 -10.64
N PRO A 53 8.14 -14.50 -9.99
CA PRO A 53 6.78 -14.00 -9.85
C PRO A 53 6.88 -12.55 -9.42
N ARG A 54 6.42 -11.61 -10.26
CA ARG A 54 6.46 -10.19 -9.93
C ARG A 54 5.57 -10.05 -8.69
N VAL A 55 6.21 -10.01 -7.52
CA VAL A 55 5.54 -9.71 -6.26
C VAL A 55 5.16 -8.25 -6.39
N SER A 56 3.88 -7.99 -6.62
CA SER A 56 3.36 -6.63 -6.73
C SER A 56 3.80 -5.84 -5.49
N ALA A 57 4.45 -4.70 -5.71
CA ALA A 57 4.67 -3.72 -4.66
C ALA A 57 3.34 -3.06 -4.33
N VAL A 58 2.50 -3.75 -3.55
CA VAL A 58 1.28 -3.21 -2.99
C VAL A 58 1.66 -1.98 -2.16
N GLY A 59 1.14 -0.83 -2.57
CA GLY A 59 1.47 0.47 -1.99
C GLY A 59 0.48 1.53 -2.44
N PHE A 60 0.59 2.73 -1.88
CA PHE A 60 -0.30 3.87 -2.18
C PHE A 60 -0.33 4.29 -3.66
N ARG A 61 0.71 3.94 -4.43
CA ARG A 61 0.74 4.20 -5.87
C ARG A 61 -0.23 3.31 -6.66
N ASN A 62 -0.68 2.20 -6.06
CA ASN A 62 -1.69 1.35 -6.64
C ASN A 62 -3.08 1.87 -6.27
N VAL A 63 -3.68 2.64 -7.17
CA VAL A 63 -5.00 3.26 -6.98
C VAL A 63 -6.07 2.22 -6.67
N GLN A 64 -6.00 1.01 -7.27
CA GLN A 64 -6.96 -0.05 -6.97
C GLN A 64 -6.85 -0.55 -5.53
N ALA A 65 -5.65 -0.65 -4.98
CA ALA A 65 -5.45 -1.01 -3.58
C ALA A 65 -6.06 0.05 -2.64
N VAL A 66 -5.85 1.33 -2.94
CA VAL A 66 -6.39 2.44 -2.15
C VAL A 66 -7.92 2.45 -2.21
N LEU A 67 -8.51 2.36 -3.41
CA LEU A 67 -9.97 2.37 -3.57
C LEU A 67 -10.64 1.20 -2.86
N ILE A 68 -10.07 -0.01 -2.96
CA ILE A 68 -10.62 -1.20 -2.32
C ILE A 68 -10.53 -1.09 -0.79
N THR A 69 -9.38 -0.70 -0.26
CA THR A 69 -9.20 -0.56 1.20
C THR A 69 -10.09 0.54 1.77
N MET A 70 -10.26 1.66 1.07
CA MET A 70 -11.15 2.75 1.48
C MET A 70 -12.64 2.33 1.43
N ALA A 71 -13.07 1.68 0.35
CA ALA A 71 -14.45 1.20 0.22
C ALA A 71 -14.79 0.15 1.30
N VAL A 72 -13.88 -0.79 1.55
CA VAL A 72 -14.07 -1.79 2.61
C VAL A 72 -14.06 -1.12 3.98
N ALA A 73 -13.19 -0.16 4.24
CA ALA A 73 -13.19 0.59 5.49
C ALA A 73 -14.53 1.32 5.73
N ALA A 74 -15.11 1.95 4.71
CA ALA A 74 -16.41 2.60 4.82
C ALA A 74 -17.54 1.61 5.16
N ILE A 75 -17.60 0.46 4.47
CA ILE A 75 -18.58 -0.59 4.75
C ILE A 75 -18.40 -1.15 6.16
N SER A 76 -17.15 -1.41 6.56
CA SER A 76 -16.82 -1.94 7.88
C SER A 76 -17.11 -0.95 9.00
N LEU A 77 -17.03 0.36 8.75
CA LEU A 77 -17.44 1.37 9.73
C LEU A 77 -18.94 1.29 10.03
N VAL A 78 -19.78 1.16 8.99
CA VAL A 78 -21.23 0.98 9.16
C VAL A 78 -21.52 -0.31 9.94
N ALA A 79 -20.82 -1.41 9.59
CA ALA A 79 -20.94 -2.67 10.31
C ALA A 79 -20.50 -2.55 11.78
N LEU A 80 -19.44 -1.78 12.06
CA LEU A 80 -18.94 -1.55 13.41
C LEU A 80 -19.92 -0.72 14.24
N CYS A 81 -20.54 0.31 13.66
CA CYS A 81 -21.60 1.08 14.32
C CYS A 81 -22.80 0.19 14.67
N ALA A 82 -23.23 -0.69 13.76
CA ALA A 82 -24.30 -1.65 14.03
C ALA A 82 -23.90 -2.66 15.11
N ALA A 83 -22.67 -3.20 15.05
CA ALA A 83 -22.16 -4.17 16.02
C ALA A 83 -21.99 -3.56 17.43
N ALA A 84 -21.65 -2.28 17.53
CA ALA A 84 -21.52 -1.57 18.81
C ALA A 84 -22.84 -1.53 19.61
N VAL A 85 -24.00 -1.59 18.92
CA VAL A 85 -25.32 -1.61 19.57
C VAL A 85 -25.68 -3.01 20.09
N VAL A 86 -25.20 -4.07 19.43
CA VAL A 86 -25.65 -5.45 19.69
C VAL A 86 -24.65 -6.23 20.55
N ALA A 87 -23.36 -6.11 20.27
CA ALA A 87 -22.29 -6.87 20.94
C ALA A 87 -20.92 -6.20 20.73
N PRO A 88 -20.51 -5.28 21.62
CA PRO A 88 -19.26 -4.51 21.47
C PRO A 88 -17.99 -5.39 21.44
N VAL A 89 -18.03 -6.60 22.00
CA VAL A 89 -16.93 -7.59 21.94
C VAL A 89 -16.63 -8.07 20.51
N LEU A 90 -17.57 -7.96 19.56
CA LEU A 90 -17.35 -8.37 18.18
C LEU A 90 -16.50 -7.37 17.37
N GLY A 91 -16.18 -6.19 17.90
CA GLY A 91 -15.44 -5.14 17.19
C GLY A 91 -14.12 -5.63 16.54
N PRO A 92 -13.19 -6.26 17.29
CA PRO A 92 -11.97 -6.81 16.72
C PRO A 92 -12.21 -7.87 15.64
N LEU A 93 -13.31 -8.63 15.76
CA LEU A 93 -13.67 -9.68 14.81
C LEU A 93 -14.18 -9.08 13.49
N VAL A 94 -14.95 -8.00 13.56
CA VAL A 94 -15.36 -7.19 12.40
C VAL A 94 -14.14 -6.57 11.71
N LEU A 95 -13.18 -6.06 12.49
CA LEU A 95 -11.94 -5.47 11.95
C LEU A 95 -11.06 -6.52 11.26
N CYS A 96 -10.91 -7.71 11.86
CA CYS A 96 -10.28 -8.86 11.22
C CYS A 96 -10.99 -9.22 9.90
N ALA A 97 -12.33 -9.29 9.91
CA ALA A 97 -13.10 -9.58 8.71
C ALA A 97 -12.92 -8.51 7.63
N ALA A 98 -12.80 -7.24 8.01
CA ALA A 98 -12.53 -6.12 7.10
C ALA A 98 -11.20 -6.29 6.35
N GLY A 99 -10.12 -6.55 7.09
CA GLY A 99 -8.80 -6.80 6.49
C GLY A 99 -8.78 -8.04 5.58
N PHE A 100 -9.49 -9.09 5.99
CA PHE A 100 -9.65 -10.30 5.19
C PHE A 100 -10.41 -10.02 3.89
N ALA A 101 -11.54 -9.31 3.97
CA ALA A 101 -12.37 -8.96 2.83
C ALA A 101 -11.62 -8.06 1.83
N ALA A 102 -10.91 -7.04 2.31
CA ALA A 102 -10.10 -6.15 1.47
C ALA A 102 -9.05 -6.93 0.66
N THR A 103 -8.34 -7.85 1.30
CA THR A 103 -7.31 -8.66 0.64
C THR A 103 -7.91 -9.63 -0.38
N LYS A 104 -9.04 -10.27 -0.03
CA LYS A 104 -9.74 -11.20 -0.94
C LYS A 104 -10.31 -10.46 -2.16
N LEU A 105 -10.88 -9.27 -1.97
CA LEU A 105 -11.41 -8.44 -3.04
C LEU A 105 -10.29 -7.89 -3.94
N TYR A 106 -9.21 -7.39 -3.35
CA TYR A 106 -8.02 -6.96 -4.10
C TYR A 106 -7.46 -8.09 -4.95
N LYS A 107 -7.33 -9.30 -4.40
CA LYS A 107 -6.91 -10.48 -5.16
C LYS A 107 -7.87 -10.81 -6.29
N SER A 108 -9.18 -10.73 -6.08
CA SER A 108 -10.16 -11.06 -7.13
C SER A 108 -10.06 -10.15 -8.35
N ARG A 109 -9.47 -8.95 -8.19
CA ARG A 109 -9.27 -7.97 -9.26
C ARG A 109 -7.84 -7.88 -9.77
N SER A 110 -6.88 -8.51 -9.09
CA SER A 110 -5.45 -8.47 -9.43
C SER A 110 -4.97 -9.86 -9.85
N SER A 111 -4.34 -9.96 -11.02
CA SER A 111 -3.76 -11.21 -11.52
C SER A 111 -2.42 -11.57 -10.87
N GLU A 112 -1.85 -10.68 -10.06
CA GLU A 112 -0.52 -10.85 -9.44
C GLU A 112 -0.57 -11.68 -8.16
N ALA A 113 0.51 -12.43 -7.91
CA ALA A 113 0.65 -13.24 -6.69
C ALA A 113 0.85 -12.32 -5.47
N LEU A 114 -0.07 -12.42 -4.51
CA LEU A 114 0.03 -11.70 -3.24
C LEU A 114 0.90 -12.48 -2.25
N SER A 115 1.92 -11.81 -1.72
CA SER A 115 2.67 -12.30 -0.57
C SER A 115 1.87 -12.12 0.74
N THR A 116 2.25 -12.87 1.78
CA THR A 116 1.67 -12.72 3.13
C THR A 116 1.88 -11.30 3.69
N GLY A 117 3.04 -10.69 3.41
CA GLY A 117 3.34 -9.30 3.82
C GLY A 117 2.46 -8.28 3.10
N SER A 118 2.23 -8.46 1.79
CA SER A 118 1.33 -7.60 1.02
C SER A 118 -0.11 -7.65 1.53
N GLY A 119 -0.59 -8.83 1.95
CA GLY A 119 -1.90 -9.00 2.59
C GLY A 119 -2.00 -8.30 3.94
N ALA A 120 -0.97 -8.41 4.79
CA ALA A 120 -0.93 -7.69 6.06
C ALA A 120 -0.93 -6.17 5.85
N TYR A 121 -0.19 -5.67 4.86
CA TYR A 121 -0.15 -4.26 4.51
C TYR A 121 -1.51 -3.73 4.01
N LEU A 122 -2.20 -4.49 3.15
CA LEU A 122 -3.59 -4.19 2.73
C LEU A 122 -4.54 -4.09 3.93
N GLY A 123 -4.45 -5.05 4.86
CA GLY A 123 -5.23 -5.03 6.09
C GLY A 123 -4.92 -3.82 6.97
N LEU A 124 -3.63 -3.49 7.13
CA LEU A 124 -3.18 -2.32 7.87
C LEU A 124 -3.71 -1.02 7.27
N MET A 125 -3.67 -0.88 5.93
CA MET A 125 -4.24 0.28 5.24
C MET A 125 -5.74 0.42 5.51
N THR A 126 -6.51 -0.68 5.43
CA THR A 126 -7.95 -0.66 5.76
C THR A 126 -8.19 -0.21 7.21
N GLY A 127 -7.43 -0.74 8.17
CA GLY A 127 -7.53 -0.35 9.57
C GLY A 127 -7.15 1.12 9.80
N LEU A 128 -6.14 1.62 9.07
CA LEU A 128 -5.71 3.02 9.13
C LEU A 128 -6.80 3.97 8.61
N TRP A 129 -7.44 3.66 7.48
CA TRP A 129 -8.55 4.47 6.95
C TRP A 129 -9.71 4.52 7.93
N LEU A 130 -10.06 3.37 8.52
CA LEU A 130 -11.14 3.29 9.48
C LEU A 130 -10.82 4.08 10.75
N PHE A 131 -9.59 3.97 11.26
CA PHE A 131 -9.12 4.80 12.37
C PHE A 131 -9.14 6.29 12.04
N LEU A 132 -8.71 6.69 10.85
CA LEU A 132 -8.68 8.09 10.43
C LEU A 132 -10.10 8.69 10.46
N VAL A 133 -11.09 7.97 9.95
CA VAL A 133 -12.49 8.42 10.01
C VAL A 133 -12.97 8.51 11.45
N VAL A 134 -12.68 7.51 12.29
CA VAL A 134 -13.05 7.53 13.72
C VAL A 134 -12.38 8.70 14.46
N ALA A 135 -11.09 8.95 14.23
CA ALA A 135 -10.34 10.05 14.81
C ALA A 135 -10.88 11.41 14.37
N ALA A 136 -11.25 11.56 13.10
CA ALA A 136 -11.89 12.76 12.59
C ALA A 136 -13.27 12.99 13.26
N CYS A 137 -14.11 11.96 13.35
CA CYS A 137 -15.39 12.04 14.05
C CYS A 137 -15.22 12.39 15.54
N ALA A 138 -14.23 11.80 16.20
CA ALA A 138 -13.91 12.07 17.59
C ALA A 138 -13.44 13.53 17.79
N ALA A 139 -12.60 14.04 16.89
CA ALA A 139 -12.17 15.44 16.91
C ALA A 139 -13.33 16.42 16.69
N ILE A 140 -14.21 16.16 15.72
CA ILE A 140 -15.43 16.96 15.47
C ILE A 140 -16.32 16.93 16.72
N THR A 141 -16.53 15.76 17.31
CA THR A 141 -17.32 15.60 18.53
C THR A 141 -16.72 16.39 19.70
N SER A 142 -15.39 16.39 19.85
CA SER A 142 -14.67 17.17 20.86
C SER A 142 -14.91 18.67 20.69
N VAL A 143 -14.84 19.19 19.46
CA VAL A 143 -15.12 20.60 19.16
C VAL A 143 -16.59 20.92 19.48
N TYR A 144 -17.51 20.04 19.10
CA TYR A 144 -18.94 20.23 19.32
C TYR A 144 -19.31 20.27 20.81
N VAL A 145 -18.77 19.34 21.61
CA VAL A 145 -18.97 19.25 23.07
C VAL A 145 -18.30 20.39 23.85
N SER A 146 -17.35 21.10 23.23
CA SER A 146 -16.77 22.30 23.83
C SER A 146 -17.75 23.48 23.88
N SER A 147 -18.80 23.47 23.03
CA SER A 147 -19.86 24.47 23.02
C SER A 147 -21.01 24.10 23.99
N PRO A 148 -21.65 25.08 24.66
CA PRO A 148 -22.79 24.82 25.56
C PRO A 148 -23.99 24.24 24.81
N GLU A 149 -24.36 24.81 23.66
CA GLU A 149 -25.44 24.32 22.80
C GLU A 149 -25.21 22.88 22.35
N GLY A 150 -23.97 22.56 21.95
CA GLY A 150 -23.63 21.22 21.50
C GLY A 150 -23.70 20.16 22.60
N ARG A 151 -23.39 20.53 23.86
CA ARG A 151 -23.57 19.62 25.01
C ARG A 151 -25.03 19.30 25.26
N ASP A 152 -25.89 20.31 25.23
CA ASP A 152 -27.31 20.13 25.49
C ASP A 152 -27.97 19.28 24.40
N MET A 153 -27.60 19.51 23.13
CA MET A 153 -28.04 18.65 22.02
C MET A 153 -27.54 17.21 22.17
N MET A 154 -26.28 17.03 22.56
CA MET A 154 -25.68 15.70 22.75
C MET A 154 -26.34 14.93 23.90
N LYS A 155 -26.68 15.61 25.01
CA LYS A 155 -27.46 15.04 26.12
C LYS A 155 -28.86 14.63 25.66
N ALA A 156 -29.53 15.46 24.86
CA ALA A 156 -30.84 15.15 24.30
C ALA A 156 -30.80 13.95 23.33
N ALA A 157 -29.71 13.78 22.58
CA ALA A 157 -29.50 12.67 21.67
C ALA A 157 -29.13 11.34 22.37
N MET A 158 -28.72 11.38 23.64
CA MET A 158 -28.31 10.20 24.42
C MET A 158 -29.19 9.93 25.66
N PRO A 159 -30.50 9.65 25.49
CA PRO A 159 -31.37 9.31 26.61
C PRO A 159 -31.04 7.96 27.27
N ARG A 160 -30.23 7.12 26.61
CA ARG A 160 -29.95 5.73 27.02
C ARG A 160 -28.65 5.52 27.78
N MET A 161 -27.79 6.54 27.93
CA MET A 161 -26.47 6.38 28.56
C MET A 161 -26.22 7.46 29.63
N PRO A 162 -26.71 7.25 30.88
CA PRO A 162 -26.53 8.22 31.96
C PRO A 162 -25.06 8.46 32.32
N GLU A 163 -24.19 7.50 32.01
CA GLU A 163 -22.74 7.61 32.22
C GLU A 163 -22.11 8.67 31.30
N ILE A 164 -22.52 8.71 30.02
CA ILE A 164 -22.05 9.72 29.05
C ILE A 164 -22.57 11.11 29.45
N ALA A 165 -23.82 11.19 29.94
CA ALA A 165 -24.39 12.46 30.43
C ALA A 165 -23.57 13.06 31.58
N LYS A 166 -23.10 12.24 32.53
CA LYS A 166 -22.20 12.66 33.62
C LYS A 166 -20.82 13.09 33.13
N LEU A 167 -20.29 12.42 32.10
CA LEU A 167 -19.02 12.79 31.47
C LEU A 167 -19.14 14.15 30.76
N LEU A 168 -20.29 14.46 30.17
CA LEU A 168 -20.56 15.75 29.50
C LEU A 168 -20.62 16.95 30.44
N ASP A 169 -20.86 16.75 31.74
CA ASP A 169 -20.83 17.83 32.73
C ASP A 169 -19.40 18.37 32.94
N ASN A 170 -18.38 17.56 32.61
CA ASN A 170 -16.97 17.94 32.70
C ASN A 170 -16.31 17.85 31.32
N PRO A 171 -16.35 18.91 30.49
CA PRO A 171 -15.87 18.87 29.11
C PRO A 171 -14.40 18.45 29.00
N HIS A 172 -13.55 18.88 29.94
CA HIS A 172 -12.15 18.45 29.99
C HIS A 172 -12.00 16.94 30.19
N ARG A 173 -12.79 16.33 31.08
CA ARG A 173 -12.75 14.88 31.33
C ARG A 173 -13.26 14.10 30.12
N PHE A 174 -14.30 14.62 29.45
CA PHE A 174 -14.79 14.02 28.21
C PHE A 174 -13.73 14.02 27.11
N VAL A 175 -13.06 15.17 26.89
CA VAL A 175 -11.99 15.25 25.88
C VAL A 175 -10.83 14.31 26.22
N ILE A 176 -10.38 14.28 27.48
CA ILE A 176 -9.34 13.33 27.92
C ILE A 176 -9.76 11.88 27.66
N SER A 177 -11.02 11.51 27.96
CA SER A 177 -11.51 10.15 27.72
C SER A 177 -11.51 9.76 26.24
N ILE A 178 -11.77 10.70 25.32
CA ILE A 178 -11.65 10.47 23.88
C ILE A 178 -10.19 10.18 23.52
N PHE A 179 -9.24 10.97 24.02
CA PHE A 179 -7.82 10.75 23.76
C PHE A 179 -7.31 9.43 24.32
N GLU A 180 -7.73 9.06 25.55
CA GLU A 180 -7.40 7.77 26.17
C GLU A 180 -7.95 6.58 25.36
N GLY A 181 -9.13 6.73 24.75
CA GLY A 181 -9.71 5.72 23.88
C GLY A 181 -9.05 5.61 22.50
N LEU A 182 -8.57 6.72 21.92
CA LEU A 182 -8.04 6.75 20.56
C LEU A 182 -6.80 5.87 20.38
N VAL A 183 -5.87 5.88 21.33
CA VAL A 183 -4.62 5.10 21.26
C VAL A 183 -4.89 3.59 21.18
N PRO A 184 -5.62 2.95 22.10
CA PRO A 184 -5.93 1.53 21.99
C PRO A 184 -6.80 1.24 20.77
N THR A 185 -7.74 2.12 20.40
CA THR A 185 -8.54 1.95 19.17
C THR A 185 -7.66 1.91 17.92
N PHE A 186 -6.62 2.74 17.83
CA PHE A 186 -5.66 2.71 16.72
C PHE A 186 -5.00 1.34 16.59
N PHE A 187 -4.42 0.82 17.68
CA PHE A 187 -3.73 -0.47 17.65
C PHE A 187 -4.69 -1.63 17.39
N ILE A 188 -5.86 -1.64 18.01
CA ILE A 188 -6.87 -2.69 17.79
C ILE A 188 -7.34 -2.67 16.33
N ALA A 189 -7.68 -1.51 15.79
CA ALA A 189 -8.14 -1.37 14.40
C ALA A 189 -7.07 -1.82 13.40
N THR A 190 -5.84 -1.35 13.56
CA THR A 190 -4.75 -1.60 12.61
C THR A 190 -4.22 -3.03 12.70
N ILE A 191 -3.95 -3.54 13.90
CA ILE A 191 -3.37 -4.89 14.09
C ILE A 191 -4.40 -5.96 13.74
N SER A 192 -5.66 -5.81 14.16
CA SER A 192 -6.71 -6.80 13.84
C SER A 192 -6.95 -6.87 12.34
N ALA A 193 -7.05 -5.72 11.67
CA ALA A 193 -7.22 -5.69 10.22
C ALA A 193 -5.98 -6.23 9.48
N ALA A 194 -4.76 -5.91 9.92
CA ALA A 194 -3.53 -6.48 9.37
C ALA A 194 -3.50 -8.01 9.50
N PHE A 195 -3.89 -8.55 10.66
CA PHE A 195 -3.99 -9.98 10.89
C PHE A 195 -5.02 -10.65 9.95
N GLY A 196 -6.19 -10.03 9.78
CA GLY A 196 -7.20 -10.47 8.82
C GLY A 196 -6.68 -10.53 7.38
N GLY A 197 -5.95 -9.50 6.94
CA GLY A 197 -5.35 -9.46 5.61
C GLY A 197 -4.25 -10.51 5.41
N MET A 198 -3.45 -10.75 6.44
CA MET A 198 -2.44 -11.82 6.45
C MET A 198 -3.06 -13.21 6.26
N LEU A 199 -4.15 -13.50 6.99
CA LEU A 199 -4.88 -14.78 6.90
C LEU A 199 -5.51 -14.99 5.50
N ALA A 200 -6.05 -13.92 4.90
CA ALA A 200 -6.59 -13.97 3.54
C ALA A 200 -5.50 -14.30 2.49
N ALA A 201 -4.30 -13.73 2.63
CA ALA A 201 -3.19 -14.03 1.75
C ALA A 201 -2.69 -15.48 1.91
N ARG A 202 -2.59 -15.98 3.15
CA ARG A 202 -2.13 -17.36 3.43
C ARG A 202 -3.10 -18.43 2.92
N SER A 203 -4.39 -18.27 3.19
CA SER A 203 -5.43 -19.21 2.71
C SER A 203 -5.47 -19.27 1.18
N SER A 204 -5.16 -18.16 0.53
CA SER A 204 -5.06 -18.01 -0.91
C SER A 204 -3.84 -18.67 -1.54
N ALA A 205 -2.69 -18.69 -0.84
CA ALA A 205 -1.48 -19.34 -1.31
C ALA A 205 -1.63 -20.87 -1.30
N ARG A 206 -2.25 -21.42 -0.25
CA ARG A 206 -2.49 -22.85 -0.09
C ARG A 206 -3.40 -23.44 -1.18
N ARG A 207 -4.38 -22.66 -1.65
CA ARG A 207 -5.34 -23.07 -2.70
C ARG A 207 -4.77 -23.12 -4.12
N ARG A 208 -3.56 -22.57 -4.35
CA ARG A 208 -2.89 -22.58 -5.66
C ARG A 208 -1.93 -23.77 -5.81
N GLN A 209 -1.67 -24.50 -4.73
CA GLN A 209 -0.76 -25.65 -4.67
C GLN A 209 -1.49 -27.01 -4.68
N SER A 210 -2.83 -27.01 -4.56
CA SER A 210 -3.70 -28.19 -4.68
C SER A 210 -4.37 -28.23 -6.05
#